data_AF-A0A1F8GQY1-F1
#
_entry.id   AF-A0A1F8GQY1-F1
#
_cell.length_a   1.000
_cell.length_b   1.000
_cell.length_c   1.000
_cell.angle_alpha   90.00
_cell.angle_beta   90.00
_cell.angle_gamma   90.00
#
_symmetry.space_group_name_H-M   'P 1'
#
loop_
_entity.id
_entity.type
_entity.pdbx_description
1 polymer ?
#
loop_
_entity_poly.entity_id
_entity_poly.type
_entity_poly.pdbx_seq_one_letter_code
_entity_poly.pdbx_strand_id
1 'polypeptide(L)'
;MITKQNFGRIALFVIYAWFGILKIVGQSPATPMITALMAKTVPSFISPHLFFILLGSFEALIGLMFMFPKIQKYTNILFVLHMLMVWTPLILTPTMVWSAWFVPTLEGQYIIKNLALIAIVLNLKREQSAIVAVQQQA
;
A
#
# COMPACT_ATOMS: atom_id res chain seq x y z
N MET A 1 -8.08 -25.78 5.61
CA MET A 1 -6.62 -25.67 5.80
C MET A 1 -6.19 -24.31 5.26
N ILE A 2 -5.87 -23.35 6.12
CA ILE A 2 -5.34 -22.04 5.70
C ILE A 2 -3.91 -22.32 5.23
N THR A 3 -3.71 -22.46 3.92
CA THR A 3 -2.36 -22.58 3.35
C THR A 3 -1.63 -21.25 3.59
N LYS A 4 -0.29 -21.26 3.70
CA LYS A 4 0.53 -20.06 3.97
C LYS A 4 0.18 -18.87 3.06
N GLN A 5 -0.29 -19.14 1.83
CA GLN A 5 -0.80 -18.15 0.87
C GLN A 5 -1.96 -17.29 1.40
N ASN A 6 -2.85 -17.90 2.17
CA ASN A 6 -4.02 -17.20 2.70
C ASN A 6 -3.60 -16.16 3.74
N PHE A 7 -2.58 -16.45 4.55
CA PHE A 7 -2.11 -15.50 5.57
C PHE A 7 -1.53 -14.22 4.95
N GLY A 8 -0.66 -14.34 3.94
CA GLY A 8 -0.08 -13.18 3.25
C GLY A 8 -1.15 -12.31 2.56
N ARG A 9 -2.12 -12.94 1.91
CA ARG A 9 -3.26 -12.24 1.30
C ARG A 9 -4.11 -11.53 2.36
N ILE A 10 -4.44 -12.22 3.46
CA ILE A 10 -5.23 -11.65 4.57
C ILE A 10 -4.48 -10.47 5.20
N ALA A 11 -3.18 -10.59 5.44
CA ALA A 11 -2.37 -9.51 5.99
C ALA A 11 -2.39 -8.27 5.07
N LEU A 12 -2.22 -8.46 3.76
CA LEU A 12 -2.33 -7.38 2.79
C LEU A 12 -3.73 -6.76 2.77
N PHE A 13 -4.78 -7.59 2.77
CA PHE A 13 -6.17 -7.11 2.84
C PHE A 13 -6.40 -6.26 4.09
N VAL A 14 -6.06 -6.76 5.28
CA VAL A 14 -6.27 -6.04 6.53
C VAL A 14 -5.52 -4.71 6.52
N ILE A 15 -4.24 -4.71 6.15
CA ILE A 15 -3.42 -3.49 6.17
C ILE A 15 -3.99 -2.44 5.21
N TYR A 16 -4.26 -2.81 3.95
CA TYR A 16 -4.74 -1.88 2.93
C TYR A 16 -6.19 -1.44 3.18
N ALA A 17 -7.09 -2.38 3.48
CA ALA A 17 -8.49 -2.06 3.73
C ALA A 17 -8.66 -1.22 4.99
N TRP A 18 -8.01 -1.59 6.09
CA TRP A 18 -8.15 -0.86 7.35
C TRP A 18 -7.57 0.55 7.25
N PHE A 19 -6.34 0.69 6.72
CA PHE A 19 -5.72 2.01 6.60
C PHE A 19 -6.36 2.89 5.51
N GLY A 20 -6.98 2.28 4.50
CA GLY A 20 -7.81 2.98 3.54
C GLY A 20 -9.09 3.52 4.18
N ILE A 21 -9.81 2.68 4.94
CA ILE A 21 -11.03 3.08 5.67
C ILE A 21 -10.74 4.22 6.65
N LEU A 22 -9.63 4.16 7.40
CA LEU A 22 -9.24 5.24 8.33
C LEU A 22 -9.07 6.59 7.63
N LYS A 23 -8.64 6.62 6.35
CA LYS A 23 -8.55 7.85 5.57
C LYS A 23 -9.92 8.39 5.20
N ILE A 24 -10.85 7.50 4.82
CA ILE A 24 -12.22 7.88 4.45
C ILE A 24 -12.95 8.49 5.66
N VAL A 25 -12.79 7.91 6.86
CA VAL A 25 -13.46 8.41 8.08
C VAL A 25 -12.69 9.54 8.78
N GLY A 26 -11.58 10.03 8.20
CA GLY A 26 -10.82 11.16 8.74
C GLY A 26 -10.02 10.84 10.02
N GLN A 27 -9.76 9.56 10.31
CA GLN A 27 -9.05 9.11 11.51
C GLN A 27 -7.63 8.60 11.22
N SER A 28 -7.13 8.81 10.00
CA SER A 28 -5.80 8.36 9.60
C SER A 28 -4.71 9.17 10.30
N PRO A 29 -3.78 8.53 11.04
CA PRO A 29 -2.63 9.23 11.63
C PRO A 29 -1.70 9.87 10.59
N ALA A 30 -1.70 9.35 9.35
CA ALA A 30 -0.88 9.86 8.26
C ALA A 30 -1.42 11.16 7.64
N THR A 31 -2.57 11.68 8.11
CA THR A 31 -3.24 12.86 7.53
C THR A 31 -2.32 14.08 7.43
N PRO A 32 -1.54 14.48 8.44
CA PRO A 32 -0.66 15.64 8.32
C PRO A 32 0.39 15.47 7.21
N MET A 33 1.00 14.29 7.11
CA MET A 33 2.00 13.97 6.09
C MET A 33 1.39 13.98 4.68
N ILE A 34 0.22 13.34 4.52
CA ILE A 34 -0.48 13.27 3.23
C ILE A 34 -0.92 14.67 2.78
N THR A 35 -1.45 15.50 3.68
CA THR A 35 -1.82 16.89 3.37
C THR A 35 -0.60 17.72 2.94
N ALA A 36 0.53 17.59 3.63
CA ALA A 36 1.77 18.27 3.27
C ALA A 36 2.31 17.82 1.90
N LEU A 37 2.18 16.53 1.58
CA LEU A 37 2.54 16.00 0.27
C LEU A 37 1.59 16.52 -0.82
N MET A 38 0.28 16.46 -0.56
CA MET A 38 -0.78 16.91 -1.47
C MET A 38 -0.58 18.37 -1.89
N ALA A 39 -0.21 19.25 -0.96
CA ALA A 39 0.10 20.65 -1.26
C ALA A 39 1.25 20.84 -2.28
N LYS A 40 2.10 19.83 -2.47
CA LYS A 40 3.22 19.85 -3.41
C LYS A 40 2.96 19.10 -4.71
N THR A 41 2.05 18.14 -4.71
CA THR A 41 1.89 17.17 -5.84
C THR A 41 0.52 17.20 -6.49
N VAL A 42 -0.50 17.69 -5.79
CA VAL A 42 -1.88 17.64 -6.25
C VAL A 42 -2.34 19.05 -6.64
N PRO A 43 -3.01 19.21 -7.80
CA PRO A 43 -3.55 20.50 -8.20
C PRO A 43 -4.49 21.12 -7.16
N SER A 44 -4.43 22.44 -7.01
CA SER A 44 -5.17 23.19 -5.98
C SER A 44 -6.70 23.12 -6.09
N PHE A 45 -7.24 22.70 -7.23
CA PHE A 45 -8.68 22.55 -7.42
C PHE A 45 -9.24 21.24 -6.81
N ILE A 46 -8.39 20.29 -6.40
CA ILE A 46 -8.82 19.08 -5.72
C ILE A 46 -8.90 19.37 -4.22
N SER A 47 -10.08 19.19 -3.63
CA SER A 47 -10.25 19.40 -2.19
C SER A 47 -9.57 18.29 -1.38
N PRO A 48 -9.01 18.61 -0.19
CA PRO A 48 -8.40 17.60 0.68
C PRO A 48 -9.35 16.44 0.98
N HIS A 49 -10.60 16.75 1.32
CA HIS A 49 -11.63 15.76 1.62
C HIS A 49 -11.84 14.76 0.47
N LEU A 50 -11.97 15.27 -0.77
CA LEU A 50 -12.12 14.41 -1.95
C LEU A 50 -10.87 13.54 -2.16
N PHE A 51 -9.67 14.12 -2.01
CA PHE A 51 -8.42 13.39 -2.15
C PHE A 51 -8.31 12.22 -1.16
N PHE A 52 -8.63 12.46 0.12
CA PHE A 52 -8.60 11.40 1.15
C PHE A 52 -9.63 10.29 0.89
N ILE A 53 -10.83 10.64 0.42
CA ILE A 53 -11.83 9.63 0.02
C ILE A 53 -11.33 8.79 -1.16
N LEU A 54 -10.77 9.42 -2.19
CA LEU A 54 -10.26 8.72 -3.37
C LEU A 54 -9.07 7.82 -3.01
N LEU A 55 -8.09 8.35 -2.27
CA LEU A 55 -6.93 7.58 -1.84
C LEU A 55 -7.31 6.43 -0.92
N GLY A 56 -8.17 6.68 0.07
CA GLY A 56 -8.64 5.65 0.99
C GLY A 56 -9.45 4.56 0.29
N SER A 57 -10.33 4.94 -0.65
CA SER A 57 -11.10 3.97 -1.46
C SER A 57 -10.18 3.16 -2.37
N PHE A 58 -9.17 3.78 -2.96
CA PHE A 58 -8.17 3.12 -3.78
C PHE A 58 -7.37 2.08 -2.98
N GLU A 59 -6.90 2.44 -1.79
CA GLU A 59 -6.22 1.50 -0.88
C GLU A 59 -7.14 0.34 -0.48
N ALA A 60 -8.38 0.63 -0.09
CA ALA A 60 -9.33 -0.40 0.32
C ALA A 60 -9.67 -1.36 -0.83
N LEU A 61 -9.80 -0.85 -2.06
CA LEU A 61 -9.98 -1.65 -3.25
C LEU A 61 -8.78 -2.57 -3.50
N ILE A 62 -7.54 -2.06 -3.42
CA ILE A 62 -6.33 -2.90 -3.56
C ILE A 62 -6.34 -4.02 -2.52
N GLY A 63 -6.64 -3.70 -1.26
CA GLY A 63 -6.77 -4.67 -0.19
C GLY A 63 -7.76 -5.78 -0.55
N LEU A 64 -8.97 -5.39 -0.97
CA LEU A 64 -10.01 -6.33 -1.38
C LEU A 64 -9.57 -7.20 -2.57
N MET A 65 -8.90 -6.62 -3.56
CA MET A 65 -8.42 -7.35 -4.74
C MET A 65 -7.39 -8.43 -4.39
N PHE A 66 -6.56 -8.26 -3.34
CA PHE A 66 -5.61 -9.29 -2.89
C PHE A 66 -6.30 -10.58 -2.41
N MET A 67 -7.59 -10.54 -2.06
CA MET A 67 -8.39 -11.72 -1.73
C MET A 67 -8.73 -12.60 -2.95
N PHE A 68 -8.54 -12.09 -4.17
CA PHE A 68 -8.95 -12.78 -5.39
C PHE A 68 -7.74 -13.15 -6.27
N PRO A 69 -7.25 -14.40 -6.20
CA PRO A 69 -6.06 -14.84 -6.95
C PRO A 69 -6.18 -14.63 -8.48
N LYS A 70 -7.39 -14.73 -9.04
CA LYS A 70 -7.66 -14.59 -10.47
C LYS A 70 -7.29 -13.21 -11.03
N ILE A 71 -7.34 -12.16 -10.21
CA ILE A 71 -7.04 -10.77 -10.62
C ILE A 71 -5.72 -10.25 -10.03
N GLN A 72 -4.87 -11.16 -9.51
CA GLN A 72 -3.62 -10.80 -8.84
C GLN A 72 -2.68 -9.98 -9.74
N LYS A 73 -2.66 -10.22 -11.05
CA LYS A 73 -1.83 -9.45 -12.00
C LYS A 73 -2.15 -7.95 -11.93
N TYR A 74 -3.43 -7.59 -11.99
CA TYR A 74 -3.88 -6.20 -11.90
C TYR A 74 -3.65 -5.63 -10.50
N THR A 75 -3.94 -6.42 -9.47
CA THR A 75 -3.70 -6.05 -8.07
C THR A 75 -2.24 -5.65 -7.84
N ASN A 76 -1.29 -6.42 -8.38
CA ASN A 76 0.13 -6.14 -8.25
C ASN A 76 0.55 -4.85 -8.96
N ILE A 77 -0.05 -4.51 -10.10
CA ILE A 77 0.23 -3.26 -10.81
C ILE A 77 -0.23 -2.07 -9.97
N LEU A 78 -1.48 -2.12 -9.48
CA LEU A 78 -2.02 -1.08 -8.61
C LEU A 78 -1.23 -0.94 -7.31
N PHE A 79 -0.82 -2.07 -6.71
CA PHE A 79 0.04 -2.09 -5.53
C PHE A 79 1.38 -1.40 -5.79
N VAL A 80 2.06 -1.67 -6.92
CA VAL A 80 3.34 -1.02 -7.24
C VAL A 80 3.15 0.48 -7.47
N LEU A 81 2.11 0.88 -8.20
CA LEU A 81 1.79 2.31 -8.37
C LEU A 81 1.55 2.99 -7.02
N HIS A 82 0.82 2.32 -6.12
CA HIS A 82 0.63 2.79 -4.75
C HIS A 82 1.93 2.91 -3.96
N MET A 83 2.80 1.90 -4.02
CA MET A 83 4.09 1.91 -3.32
C MET A 83 4.97 3.08 -3.76
N LEU A 84 4.98 3.42 -5.05
CA LEU A 84 5.68 4.59 -5.56
C LEU A 84 5.12 5.88 -4.93
N MET A 85 3.79 6.03 -4.84
CA MET A 85 3.17 7.19 -4.19
C MET A 85 3.55 7.28 -2.71
N VAL A 86 3.52 6.18 -1.97
CA VAL A 86 3.84 6.15 -0.53
C VAL A 86 5.31 6.45 -0.23
N TRP A 87 6.21 6.24 -1.20
CA TRP A 87 7.64 6.57 -1.05
C TRP A 87 7.95 8.04 -1.36
N THR A 88 7.09 8.75 -2.09
CA THR A 88 7.31 10.18 -2.44
C THR A 88 7.59 11.11 -1.24
N PRO A 89 7.00 10.93 -0.03
CA PRO A 89 7.30 11.77 1.13
C PRO A 89 8.78 11.77 1.53
N LEU A 90 9.50 10.65 1.31
CA LEU A 90 10.92 10.53 1.67
C LEU A 90 11.80 11.59 1.02
N ILE A 91 11.37 12.10 -0.14
CA ILE A 91 12.09 13.08 -0.94
C ILE A 91 11.38 14.44 -0.89
N LEU A 92 10.05 14.46 -1.03
CA LEU A 92 9.29 15.70 -1.19
C LEU A 92 8.89 16.35 0.13
N THR A 93 8.78 15.59 1.22
CA THR A 93 8.45 16.10 2.57
C THR A 93 9.44 15.58 3.62
N PRO A 94 10.75 15.82 3.45
CA PRO A 94 11.79 15.22 4.28
C PRO A 94 11.69 15.60 5.75
N THR A 95 11.19 16.79 6.08
CA THR A 95 10.99 17.28 7.45
C THR A 95 9.94 16.50 8.24
N MET A 96 9.05 15.76 7.57
CA MET A 96 8.00 14.94 8.20
C MET A 96 8.45 13.49 8.40
N VAL A 97 9.45 13.04 7.65
CA VAL A 97 9.87 11.63 7.58
C VAL A 97 11.29 11.38 8.12
N TRP A 98 12.11 12.43 8.25
CA TRP A 98 13.47 12.37 8.78
C TRP A 98 13.62 13.35 9.95
N SER A 99 14.03 12.82 11.10
CA SER A 99 14.38 13.62 12.29
C SER A 99 15.83 14.13 12.25
N ALA A 100 16.71 13.38 11.60
CA ALA A 100 18.09 13.73 11.29
C ALA A 100 18.53 12.96 10.02
N TRP A 101 19.77 13.17 9.58
CA TRP A 101 20.33 12.46 8.43
C TRP A 101 20.24 10.93 8.61
N PHE A 102 19.44 10.27 7.77
CA PHE A 102 19.11 8.83 7.85
C PHE A 102 18.45 8.35 9.17
N VAL A 103 17.89 9.25 9.98
CA VAL A 103 17.14 8.87 11.19
C VAL A 103 15.64 9.11 10.96
N PRO A 104 14.86 8.07 10.61
CA PRO A 104 13.47 8.25 10.25
C PRO A 104 12.59 8.57 11.46
N THR A 105 11.59 9.44 11.24
CA THR A 105 10.47 9.62 12.17
C THR A 105 9.58 8.38 12.21
N LEU A 106 8.52 8.38 13.00
CA LEU A 106 7.57 7.27 13.03
C LEU A 106 6.94 7.03 11.64
N GLU A 107 6.57 8.11 10.94
CA GLU A 107 6.05 8.09 9.57
C GLU A 107 7.09 7.52 8.59
N GLY A 108 8.33 8.00 8.67
CA GLY A 108 9.43 7.48 7.86
C GLY A 108 9.65 5.98 8.08
N GLN A 109 9.59 5.52 9.34
CA GLN A 109 9.70 4.10 9.68
C GLN A 109 8.56 3.28 9.08
N TYR A 110 7.32 3.79 9.11
CA TYR A 110 6.18 3.12 8.48
C TYR A 110 6.36 2.98 6.96
N ILE A 111 6.86 4.02 6.29
CA ILE A 111 7.15 3.95 4.85
C ILE A 111 8.23 2.89 4.57
N ILE A 112 9.33 2.90 5.32
CA ILE A 112 10.43 1.93 5.12
C ILE A 112 9.96 0.49 5.40
N LYS A 113 9.14 0.29 6.44
CA LYS A 113 8.59 -1.04 6.78
C LYS A 113 7.70 -1.62 5.68
N ASN A 114 7.19 -0.82 4.74
CA ASN A 114 6.43 -1.33 3.60
C ASN A 114 7.26 -2.26 2.68
N LEU A 115 8.59 -2.30 2.82
CA LEU A 115 9.43 -3.34 2.23
C LEU A 115 8.95 -4.76 2.58
N ALA A 116 8.40 -4.97 3.79
CA ALA A 116 7.80 -6.25 4.18
C ALA A 116 6.56 -6.59 3.33
N LEU A 117 5.73 -5.60 2.98
CA LEU A 117 4.57 -5.81 2.11
C LEU A 117 5.00 -6.19 0.70
N ILE A 118 6.03 -5.53 0.18
CA ILE A 118 6.62 -5.86 -1.11
C ILE A 118 7.12 -7.31 -1.11
N ALA A 119 7.80 -7.73 -0.05
CA ALA A 119 8.27 -9.11 0.09
C ALA A 119 7.11 -10.12 0.08
N ILE A 120 5.99 -9.84 0.76
CA ILE A 120 4.79 -10.69 0.72
C ILE A 120 4.26 -10.81 -0.71
N VAL A 121 4.10 -9.68 -1.42
CA VAL A 121 3.58 -9.67 -2.80
C VAL A 121 4.48 -10.45 -3.77
N LEU A 122 5.80 -10.32 -3.62
CA LEU A 122 6.76 -11.09 -4.44
C LEU A 122 6.66 -12.60 -4.20
N ASN A 123 6.48 -13.01 -2.95
CA ASN A 123 6.31 -14.44 -2.62
C ASN A 123 4.96 -15.00 -3.12
N LEU A 124 3.89 -14.20 -3.10
CA LEU A 124 2.61 -14.60 -3.71
C LEU A 124 2.73 -14.87 -5.22
N LYS A 125 3.60 -14.15 -5.94
CA LYS A 125 3.86 -14.39 -7.37
C LYS A 125 4.59 -15.71 -7.63
N ARG A 126 5.64 -16.00 -6.85
CA ARG A 126 6.54 -17.15 -7.07
C ARG A 126 5.81 -18.48 -6.93
N GLU A 127 4.91 -18.60 -5.97
CA GLU A 127 4.19 -19.84 -5.71
C GLU A 127 3.08 -20.13 -6.73
N GLN A 128 2.44 -19.09 -7.28
CA GLN A 128 1.45 -19.29 -8.34
C GLN A 128 2.08 -19.90 -9.60
N SER A 129 3.27 -19.44 -9.98
CA SER A 129 4.03 -20.01 -11.09
C SER A 129 4.43 -21.46 -10.85
N ALA A 130 4.78 -21.83 -9.61
CA ALA A 130 5.13 -23.19 -9.25
C ALA A 130 3.93 -24.15 -9.31
N ILE A 131 2.75 -23.73 -8.81
CA ILE A 131 1.52 -24.55 -8.85
C ILE A 131 1.08 -24.80 -10.30
N VAL A 132 1.10 -23.76 -11.14
CA VAL A 132 0.74 -23.89 -12.57
C VAL A 132 1.70 -24.83 -13.29
N ALA A 133 3.01 -24.74 -13.03
CA ALA A 133 4.00 -25.64 -13.63
C ALA A 133 3.78 -27.10 -13.24
N VAL A 134 3.47 -27.38 -11.97
CA VAL A 134 3.16 -28.75 -11.49
C VAL A 134 1.89 -29.30 -12.12
N GLN A 135 0.84 -28.48 -12.28
CA GLN A 135 -0.42 -28.89 -12.90
C GLN A 135 -0.30 -29.13 -14.41
N GLN A 136 0.68 -28.53 -15.09
CA GLN A 136 0.94 -28.76 -16.52
C GLN A 136 1.79 -30.02 -16.78
N GLN A 137 2.42 -30.58 -15.74
CA GLN A 137 3.26 -31.77 -15.82
C GLN A 137 2.54 -33.06 -15.36
N ALA A 138 1.30 -32.95 -14.88
CA ALA A 138 0.44 -34.06 -14.45
C ALA A 138 -0.71 -34.25 -15.43
#